data_AF-A0A2I1R203-F1
#
_entry.id   AF-A0A2I1R203-F1
#
_cell.length_a   1.000
_cell.length_b   1.000
_cell.length_c   1.000
_cell.angle_alpha   90.00
_cell.angle_beta   90.00
_cell.angle_gamma   90.00
#
_symmetry.space_group_name_H-M   'P 1'
#
loop_
_entity.id
_entity.type
_entity.pdbx_description
1 polymer ?
#
loop_
_entity_poly.entity_id
_entity_poly.type
_entity_poly.pdbx_seq_one_letter_code
_entity_poly.pdbx_strand_id
1 'polypeptide(L)'
;MISDMPSSDTEHGELVPIGAFAQRTGLTASALRFYADSAVLTPASIDASTGYRLYSTAQETRAITLRRLREIGMSLADIRTVLDAEPTAARELIDDHVRTVMTDAARTRREAAAITTAIAAEATTLLTSVRGPVLAAAIGQVLTATARDAEHPVLDAVEFRFEDGAVTLTSTDRYRISSRSLPTGEPSDTRWSGTLCAGDLRDGLSDLARGGAVGIEAGTRAVRFRLTGRDDLWCRLLDDPFPCHHAMVDALPPVTTRASVATSGVLQYLEGCVDERVHLDFTSTALVLSDAASVGVTTLPADIHGPPVEMWFEVSTLFPAVGVSIGAELLLDVRAADLPMTIRSADGGDLTTMVMPVRHPTASIDHQDGGR
;
A
#
# COMPACT_ATOMS: atom_id res chain seq x y z
N MET A 1 -72.33 6.26 2.23
CA MET A 1 -72.19 4.83 2.60
C MET A 1 -72.11 4.09 1.27
N ILE A 2 -70.97 3.61 0.79
CA ILE A 2 -69.91 2.82 1.44
C ILE A 2 -68.57 3.12 0.74
N SER A 3 -67.53 3.34 1.56
CA SER A 3 -66.07 3.15 1.35
C SER A 3 -65.58 2.91 -0.08
N ASP A 4 -64.74 3.76 -0.69
CA ASP A 4 -63.34 4.00 -0.32
C ASP A 4 -62.59 2.73 0.14
N MET A 5 -61.91 2.09 -0.82
CA MET A 5 -60.97 0.99 -0.64
C MET A 5 -59.70 1.39 -1.41
N PRO A 6 -58.54 1.43 -0.75
CA PRO A 6 -57.32 1.98 -1.33
C PRO A 6 -56.67 0.98 -2.29
N SER A 7 -56.16 1.48 -3.41
CA SER A 7 -55.27 0.79 -4.33
C SER A 7 -53.95 0.45 -3.61
N SER A 8 -53.84 -0.75 -3.06
CA SER A 8 -52.61 -1.27 -2.45
C SER A 8 -51.81 -2.10 -3.46
N ASP A 9 -51.17 -1.47 -4.45
CA ASP A 9 -50.28 -2.17 -5.38
C ASP A 9 -49.02 -1.33 -5.66
N THR A 10 -48.22 -1.07 -4.63
CA THR A 10 -46.88 -0.46 -4.78
C THR A 10 -45.76 -1.24 -4.09
N GLU A 11 -46.00 -2.43 -3.52
CA GLU A 11 -44.93 -3.23 -2.87
C GLU A 11 -44.54 -4.52 -3.59
N HIS A 12 -45.26 -4.93 -4.64
CA HIS A 12 -44.94 -6.16 -5.38
C HIS A 12 -44.36 -5.80 -6.75
N GLY A 13 -43.03 -5.68 -6.82
CA GLY A 13 -42.32 -5.41 -8.08
C GLY A 13 -42.67 -6.42 -9.17
N GLU A 14 -42.60 -6.00 -10.43
CA GLU A 14 -42.91 -6.79 -11.64
C GLU A 14 -42.39 -8.24 -11.56
N LEU A 15 -43.25 -9.21 -11.91
CA LEU A 15 -42.86 -10.62 -11.96
C LEU A 15 -42.18 -10.94 -13.29
N VAL A 16 -40.93 -11.40 -13.20
CA VAL A 16 -40.11 -11.75 -14.36
C VAL A 16 -39.75 -13.24 -14.37
N PRO A 17 -39.66 -13.88 -15.55
CA PRO A 17 -39.19 -15.25 -15.67
C PRO A 17 -37.76 -15.43 -15.15
N ILE A 18 -37.45 -16.63 -14.65
CA ILE A 18 -36.13 -16.98 -14.11
C ILE A 18 -34.95 -16.59 -15.01
N GLY A 19 -35.10 -16.68 -16.35
CA GLY A 19 -34.05 -16.29 -17.30
C GLY A 19 -33.78 -14.79 -17.32
N ALA A 20 -34.83 -13.97 -17.30
CA ALA A 20 -34.69 -12.51 -17.25
C ALA A 20 -34.15 -12.07 -15.87
N PHE A 21 -34.64 -12.68 -14.79
CA PHE A 21 -34.12 -12.42 -13.44
C PHE A 21 -32.64 -12.81 -13.28
N ALA A 22 -32.25 -13.95 -13.84
CA ALA A 22 -30.86 -14.40 -13.92
C ALA A 22 -29.95 -13.35 -14.58
N GLN A 23 -30.38 -12.82 -15.73
CA GLN A 23 -29.61 -11.80 -16.45
C GLN A 23 -29.46 -10.51 -15.64
N ARG A 24 -30.53 -10.05 -14.97
CA ARG A 24 -30.54 -8.81 -14.19
C ARG A 24 -29.71 -8.89 -12.91
N THR A 25 -29.72 -10.05 -12.26
CA THR A 25 -28.99 -10.29 -11.00
C THR A 25 -27.58 -10.85 -11.23
N GLY A 26 -27.28 -11.24 -12.47
CA GLY A 26 -26.08 -11.97 -12.88
C GLY A 26 -25.87 -13.28 -12.11
N LEU A 27 -26.97 -13.94 -11.72
CA LEU A 27 -27.00 -15.33 -11.28
C LEU A 27 -27.37 -16.22 -12.45
N THR A 28 -26.98 -17.50 -12.43
CA THR A 28 -27.47 -18.44 -13.45
C THR A 28 -28.86 -18.96 -13.09
N ALA A 29 -29.66 -19.35 -14.09
CA ALA A 29 -30.95 -19.97 -13.84
C ALA A 29 -30.85 -21.30 -13.06
N SER A 30 -29.70 -21.98 -13.11
CA SER A 30 -29.43 -23.16 -12.27
C SER A 30 -29.18 -22.75 -10.81
N ALA A 31 -28.39 -21.70 -10.57
CA ALA A 31 -28.16 -21.17 -9.23
C ALA A 31 -29.45 -20.68 -8.57
N LEU A 32 -30.32 -19.98 -9.31
CA LEU A 32 -31.62 -19.53 -8.80
C LEU A 32 -32.53 -20.70 -8.39
N ARG A 33 -32.54 -21.81 -9.15
CA ARG A 33 -33.27 -23.02 -8.74
C ARG A 33 -32.69 -23.61 -7.46
N PHE A 34 -31.36 -23.73 -7.40
CA PHE A 34 -30.66 -24.24 -6.22
C PHE A 34 -30.93 -23.38 -4.96
N TYR A 35 -30.94 -22.05 -5.07
CA TYR A 35 -31.25 -21.17 -3.94
C TYR A 35 -32.72 -21.19 -3.53
N ALA A 36 -33.64 -21.39 -4.49
CA ALA A 36 -35.04 -21.62 -4.20
C ALA A 36 -35.25 -22.92 -3.42
N ASP A 37 -34.61 -24.00 -3.88
CA ASP A 37 -34.70 -25.32 -3.24
C ASP A 37 -34.03 -25.32 -1.85
N SER A 38 -33.03 -24.46 -1.65
CA SER A 38 -32.37 -24.22 -0.35
C SER A 38 -33.09 -23.19 0.53
N ALA A 39 -34.24 -22.65 0.10
CA ALA A 39 -35.04 -21.64 0.78
C ALA A 39 -34.27 -20.33 1.14
N VAL A 40 -33.22 -19.99 0.40
CA VAL A 40 -32.45 -18.75 0.60
C VAL A 40 -33.02 -17.62 -0.27
N LEU A 41 -33.51 -17.96 -1.46
CA LEU A 41 -34.18 -17.07 -2.40
C LEU A 41 -35.31 -17.80 -3.13
N THR A 42 -36.51 -17.78 -2.54
CA THR A 42 -37.68 -18.44 -3.10
C THR A 42 -38.31 -17.60 -4.22
N PRO A 43 -38.86 -18.22 -5.28
CA PRO A 43 -39.62 -17.50 -6.29
C PRO A 43 -40.84 -16.81 -5.66
N ALA A 44 -41.19 -15.64 -6.15
CA ALA A 44 -42.39 -14.92 -5.72
C ALA A 44 -43.68 -15.65 -6.15
N SER A 45 -43.63 -16.37 -7.28
CA SER A 45 -44.73 -17.21 -7.75
C SER A 45 -44.22 -18.39 -8.58
N ILE A 46 -44.99 -19.48 -8.59
CA ILE A 46 -44.80 -20.61 -9.50
C ILE A 46 -46.07 -20.73 -10.32
N ASP A 47 -45.96 -20.61 -11.64
CA ASP A 47 -47.10 -20.77 -12.54
C ASP A 47 -47.69 -22.19 -12.41
N ALA A 48 -48.96 -22.28 -12.02
CA ALA A 48 -49.62 -23.56 -11.75
C ALA A 48 -49.84 -24.42 -13.01
N SER A 49 -49.87 -23.82 -14.19
CA SER A 49 -50.11 -24.51 -15.47
C SER A 49 -48.84 -25.02 -16.13
N THR A 50 -47.72 -24.32 -15.93
CA THR A 50 -46.45 -24.61 -16.63
C THR A 50 -45.30 -24.98 -15.67
N GLY A 51 -45.44 -24.73 -14.38
CA GLY A 51 -44.39 -24.90 -13.38
C GLY A 51 -43.25 -23.88 -13.46
N TYR A 52 -43.39 -22.82 -14.27
CA TYR A 52 -42.36 -21.79 -14.39
C TYR A 52 -42.22 -20.98 -13.10
N ARG A 53 -40.97 -20.80 -12.65
CA ARG A 53 -40.62 -19.95 -11.51
C ARG A 53 -40.55 -18.49 -11.94
N LEU A 54 -41.32 -17.63 -11.26
CA LEU A 54 -41.36 -16.19 -11.46
C LEU A 54 -40.79 -15.50 -10.22
N TYR A 55 -39.93 -14.51 -10.44
CA TYR A 55 -39.30 -13.71 -9.39
C TYR A 55 -39.76 -12.26 -9.50
N SER A 56 -39.93 -11.58 -8.37
CA SER A 56 -40.25 -10.16 -8.36
C SER A 56 -38.99 -9.31 -8.51
N THR A 57 -39.06 -8.20 -9.24
CA THR A 57 -37.96 -7.23 -9.31
C THR A 57 -37.55 -6.68 -7.95
N ALA A 58 -38.44 -6.68 -6.95
CA ALA A 58 -38.11 -6.33 -5.57
C ALA A 58 -37.10 -7.31 -4.93
N GLN A 59 -36.98 -8.54 -5.45
CA GLN A 59 -36.04 -9.54 -4.95
C GLN A 59 -34.61 -9.37 -5.51
N GLU A 60 -34.38 -8.43 -6.42
CA GLU A 60 -33.08 -8.26 -7.10
C GLU A 60 -31.98 -7.86 -6.14
N THR A 61 -32.25 -6.91 -5.24
CA THR A 61 -31.29 -6.49 -4.21
C THR A 61 -30.87 -7.69 -3.35
N ARG A 62 -31.84 -8.51 -2.91
CA ARG A 62 -31.56 -9.73 -2.14
C ARG A 62 -30.70 -10.72 -2.93
N ALA A 63 -31.00 -10.93 -4.21
CA ALA A 63 -30.27 -11.84 -5.08
C ALA A 63 -28.83 -11.37 -5.37
N ILE A 64 -28.64 -10.07 -5.61
CA ILE A 64 -27.32 -9.47 -5.82
C ILE A 64 -26.48 -9.56 -4.55
N THR A 65 -27.07 -9.26 -3.38
CA THR A 65 -26.40 -9.40 -2.08
C THR A 65 -26.00 -10.85 -1.81
N LEU A 66 -26.91 -11.81 -2.05
CA LEU A 66 -26.62 -13.25 -1.96
C LEU A 66 -25.38 -13.62 -2.80
N ARG A 67 -25.35 -13.19 -4.07
CA ARG A 67 -24.21 -13.45 -4.97
C ARG A 67 -22.90 -12.90 -4.40
N ARG A 68 -22.89 -11.64 -3.96
CA ARG A 68 -21.70 -10.99 -3.37
C ARG A 68 -21.22 -11.69 -2.10
N LEU A 69 -22.15 -12.14 -1.25
CA LEU A 69 -21.79 -12.91 -0.04
C LEU A 69 -21.18 -14.28 -0.38
N ARG A 70 -21.62 -14.92 -1.48
CA ARG A 70 -20.99 -16.14 -1.99
C ARG A 70 -19.59 -15.89 -2.55
N GLU A 71 -19.37 -14.76 -3.21
CA GLU A 71 -18.05 -14.37 -3.75
C GLU A 71 -17.00 -14.20 -2.64
N ILE A 72 -17.40 -13.74 -1.45
CA ILE A 72 -16.52 -13.68 -0.26
C ILE A 72 -16.47 -15.01 0.53
N GLY A 73 -16.99 -16.11 -0.03
CA GLY A 73 -16.89 -17.45 0.52
C GLY A 73 -17.85 -17.77 1.68
N MET A 74 -18.88 -16.96 1.91
CA MET A 74 -19.83 -17.19 3.00
C MET A 74 -20.72 -18.44 2.75
N SER A 75 -21.00 -19.19 3.81
CA SER A 75 -21.87 -20.38 3.72
C SER A 75 -23.32 -19.98 3.48
N LEU A 76 -24.14 -20.87 2.89
CA LEU A 76 -25.56 -20.56 2.67
C LEU A 76 -26.35 -20.35 3.97
N ALA A 77 -25.95 -21.02 5.05
CA ALA A 77 -26.59 -20.86 6.36
C ALA A 77 -26.35 -19.45 6.92
N ASP A 78 -25.11 -18.97 6.82
CA ASP A 78 -24.75 -17.62 7.28
C ASP A 78 -25.37 -16.56 6.38
N ILE A 79 -25.37 -16.78 5.06
CA ILE A 79 -26.01 -15.89 4.09
C ILE A 79 -27.49 -15.71 4.41
N ARG A 80 -28.22 -16.79 4.71
CA ARG A 80 -29.63 -16.67 5.10
C ARG A 80 -29.78 -15.80 6.34
N THR A 81 -28.93 -16.02 7.35
CA THR A 81 -28.92 -15.23 8.58
C THR A 81 -28.65 -13.75 8.30
N VAL A 82 -27.69 -13.43 7.42
CA VAL A 82 -27.38 -12.05 7.01
C VAL A 82 -28.54 -11.41 6.25
N LEU A 83 -29.16 -12.13 5.30
CA LEU A 83 -30.25 -11.60 4.48
C LEU A 83 -31.56 -11.38 5.26
N ASP A 84 -31.73 -12.06 6.40
CA ASP A 84 -32.92 -11.97 7.25
C ASP A 84 -32.68 -11.09 8.50
N ALA A 85 -31.46 -10.57 8.68
CA ALA A 85 -31.09 -9.71 9.80
C ALA A 85 -31.32 -8.22 9.50
N GLU A 86 -31.52 -7.43 10.56
CA GLU A 86 -31.51 -5.98 10.48
C GLU A 86 -30.13 -5.45 10.01
N PRO A 87 -30.05 -4.29 9.33
CA PRO A 87 -28.83 -3.82 8.68
C PRO A 87 -27.58 -3.77 9.57
N THR A 88 -27.74 -3.43 10.85
CA THR A 88 -26.63 -3.40 11.82
C THR A 88 -26.11 -4.80 12.15
N ALA A 89 -27.00 -5.75 12.42
CA ALA A 89 -26.66 -7.13 12.70
C ALA A 89 -26.11 -7.85 11.45
N ALA A 90 -26.66 -7.57 10.27
CA ALA A 90 -26.14 -8.06 9.00
C ALA A 90 -24.69 -7.60 8.76
N ARG A 91 -24.38 -6.33 9.07
CA ARG A 91 -23.01 -5.81 8.98
C ARG A 91 -22.07 -6.51 9.96
N GLU A 92 -22.49 -6.72 11.21
CA GLU A 92 -21.68 -7.43 12.23
C GLU A 92 -21.36 -8.86 11.79
N LEU A 93 -22.34 -9.60 11.25
CA LEU A 93 -22.13 -10.95 10.72
C LEU A 93 -21.14 -10.99 9.55
N ILE A 94 -21.19 -9.99 8.66
CA ILE A 94 -20.23 -9.86 7.56
C ILE A 94 -18.83 -9.55 8.10
N ASP A 95 -18.72 -8.60 9.04
CA ASP A 95 -17.46 -8.21 9.66
C ASP A 95 -16.81 -9.40 10.40
N ASP A 96 -17.61 -10.23 11.08
CA ASP A 96 -17.16 -11.44 11.76
C ASP A 96 -16.68 -12.52 10.79
N HIS A 97 -17.38 -12.72 9.67
CA HIS A 97 -16.93 -13.62 8.61
C HIS A 97 -15.60 -13.17 8.01
N VAL A 98 -15.47 -11.87 7.69
CA VAL A 98 -14.21 -11.30 7.17
C VAL A 98 -13.07 -11.49 8.19
N ARG A 99 -13.32 -11.24 9.48
CA ARG A 99 -12.32 -11.44 10.53
C ARG A 99 -11.87 -12.91 10.63
N THR A 100 -12.82 -13.84 10.51
CA THR A 100 -12.54 -15.29 10.53
C THR A 100 -11.67 -15.68 9.33
N VAL A 101 -12.07 -15.28 8.12
CA VAL A 101 -11.30 -15.54 6.88
C VAL A 101 -9.88 -14.98 6.98
N MET A 102 -9.72 -13.76 7.48
CA MET A 102 -8.40 -13.14 7.65
C MET A 102 -7.54 -13.87 8.68
N THR A 103 -8.15 -14.34 9.78
CA THR A 103 -7.45 -15.11 10.82
C THR A 103 -6.97 -16.46 10.30
N ASP A 104 -7.82 -17.17 9.56
CA ASP A 104 -7.46 -18.44 8.93
C ASP A 104 -6.40 -18.27 7.84
N ALA A 105 -6.48 -17.20 7.05
CA ALA A 105 -5.46 -16.87 6.07
C ALA A 105 -4.11 -16.60 6.75
N ALA A 106 -4.09 -15.84 7.85
CA ALA A 106 -2.87 -15.59 8.63
C ALA A 106 -2.30 -16.89 9.24
N ARG A 107 -3.16 -17.77 9.78
CA ARG A 107 -2.74 -19.09 10.28
C ARG A 107 -2.14 -19.95 9.17
N THR A 108 -2.83 -20.05 8.04
CA THR A 108 -2.36 -20.82 6.87
C THR A 108 -1.03 -20.29 6.35
N ARG A 109 -0.85 -18.96 6.28
CA ARG A 109 0.42 -18.33 5.91
C ARG A 109 1.54 -18.70 6.89
N ARG A 110 1.28 -18.65 8.19
CA ARG A 110 2.27 -19.06 9.22
C ARG A 110 2.66 -20.52 9.11
N GLU A 111 1.69 -21.42 8.93
CA GLU A 111 1.97 -22.85 8.73
C GLU A 111 2.78 -23.10 7.45
N ALA A 112 2.41 -22.44 6.34
CA ALA A 112 3.16 -22.52 5.08
C ALA A 112 4.58 -21.97 5.21
N ALA A 113 4.76 -20.86 5.94
CA ALA A 113 6.07 -20.30 6.25
C ALA A 113 6.89 -21.29 7.09
N ALA A 114 6.32 -21.90 8.14
CA ALA A 114 7.00 -22.89 8.96
C ALA A 114 7.42 -24.14 8.17
N ILE A 115 6.57 -24.62 7.26
CA ILE A 115 6.93 -25.72 6.34
C ILE A 115 8.05 -25.29 5.40
N THR A 116 7.97 -24.08 4.84
CA THR A 116 9.01 -23.52 3.96
C THR A 116 10.33 -23.38 4.70
N THR A 117 10.32 -22.91 5.95
CA THR A 117 11.46 -22.85 6.86
C THR A 117 12.05 -24.23 7.13
N ALA A 118 11.22 -25.23 7.41
CA ALA A 118 11.68 -26.60 7.64
C ALA A 118 12.34 -27.21 6.39
N ILE A 119 11.82 -26.88 5.20
CA ILE A 119 12.43 -27.25 3.92
C ILE A 119 13.73 -26.47 3.69
N ALA A 120 13.75 -25.18 4.06
CA ALA A 120 14.88 -24.27 3.95
C ALA A 120 15.87 -24.38 5.12
N ALA A 121 15.91 -25.51 5.84
CA ALA A 121 17.03 -25.90 6.71
C ALA A 121 18.31 -26.17 5.89
N GLU A 122 18.58 -25.30 4.92
CA GLU A 122 19.78 -25.17 4.12
C GLU A 122 20.86 -24.46 4.94
N ALA A 123 22.12 -24.63 4.53
CA ALA A 123 23.23 -23.93 5.15
C ALA A 123 23.08 -22.42 4.99
N THR A 124 22.88 -21.71 6.10
CA THR A 124 22.88 -20.26 6.15
C THR A 124 24.27 -19.74 6.52
N THR A 125 24.62 -18.56 6.01
CA THR A 125 25.85 -17.85 6.36
C THR A 125 25.51 -16.66 7.25
N LEU A 126 26.04 -16.60 8.47
CA LEU A 126 25.88 -15.44 9.33
C LEU A 126 26.61 -14.24 8.72
N LEU A 127 25.86 -13.20 8.37
CA LEU A 127 26.43 -11.95 7.85
C LEU A 127 26.87 -11.04 8.99
N THR A 128 25.95 -10.76 9.93
CA THR A 128 26.17 -9.81 11.02
C THR A 128 25.08 -9.91 12.10
N SER A 129 25.19 -9.12 13.17
CA SER A 129 24.12 -8.92 14.14
C SER A 129 23.86 -7.43 14.41
N VAL A 130 22.59 -7.07 14.50
CA VAL A 130 22.14 -5.68 14.72
C VAL A 130 21.09 -5.63 15.81
N ARG A 131 20.85 -4.45 16.39
CA ARG A 131 19.76 -4.25 17.35
C ARG A 131 18.40 -4.31 16.63
N GLY A 132 17.50 -5.14 17.12
CA GLY A 132 16.16 -5.36 16.56
C GLY A 132 15.36 -4.07 16.32
N PRO A 133 15.23 -3.15 17.30
CA PRO A 133 14.55 -1.88 17.11
C PRO A 133 15.16 -1.01 16.01
N VAL A 134 16.49 -1.04 15.85
CA VAL A 134 17.20 -0.26 14.84
C VAL A 134 16.96 -0.83 13.46
N LEU A 135 17.04 -2.16 13.33
CA LEU A 135 16.74 -2.85 12.07
C LEU A 135 15.27 -2.68 11.67
N ALA A 136 14.34 -2.80 12.62
CA ALA A 136 12.91 -2.61 12.34
C ALA A 136 12.60 -1.18 11.91
N ALA A 137 13.21 -0.18 12.55
CA ALA A 137 13.09 1.22 12.12
C ALA A 137 13.64 1.41 10.70
N ALA A 138 14.84 0.89 10.40
CA ALA A 138 15.45 0.98 9.08
C ALA A 138 14.58 0.35 7.98
N ILE A 139 14.07 -0.86 8.22
CA ILE A 139 13.15 -1.56 7.32
C ILE A 139 11.87 -0.71 7.15
N GLY A 140 11.28 -0.23 8.23
CA GLY A 140 10.07 0.60 8.19
C GLY A 140 10.23 1.88 7.37
N GLN A 141 11.40 2.53 7.46
CA GLN A 141 11.71 3.73 6.70
C GLN A 141 11.74 3.45 5.19
N VAL A 142 12.50 2.44 4.76
CA VAL A 142 12.65 2.14 3.32
C VAL A 142 11.38 1.50 2.73
N LEU A 143 10.58 0.78 3.52
CA LEU A 143 9.32 0.20 3.07
C LEU A 143 8.32 1.23 2.58
N THR A 144 8.43 2.49 3.01
CA THR A 144 7.57 3.57 2.47
C THR A 144 7.79 3.80 0.99
N ALA A 145 8.97 3.51 0.46
CA ALA A 145 9.31 3.61 -0.96
C ALA A 145 9.08 2.30 -1.74
N THR A 146 8.19 1.41 -1.28
CA THR A 146 7.79 0.21 -2.04
C THR A 146 6.44 0.42 -2.71
N ALA A 147 6.20 -0.25 -3.84
CA ALA A 147 4.93 -0.18 -4.55
C ALA A 147 4.45 -1.57 -4.99
N ARG A 148 3.14 -1.80 -4.91
CA ARG A 148 2.49 -2.96 -5.52
C ARG A 148 2.11 -2.61 -6.96
N ASP A 149 3.01 -2.92 -7.88
CA ASP A 149 2.83 -2.71 -9.32
C ASP A 149 2.67 -4.09 -10.00
N ALA A 150 1.60 -4.28 -10.76
CA ALA A 150 1.32 -5.56 -11.43
C ALA A 150 2.28 -5.83 -12.60
N GLU A 151 2.79 -4.79 -13.25
CA GLU A 151 3.78 -4.88 -14.33
C GLU A 151 5.19 -5.06 -13.77
N HIS A 152 5.44 -4.53 -12.56
CA HIS A 152 6.72 -4.62 -11.88
C HIS A 152 6.60 -5.13 -10.43
N PRO A 153 6.31 -6.42 -10.20
CA PRO A 153 6.14 -6.98 -8.86
C PRO A 153 7.36 -6.82 -7.94
N VAL A 154 8.56 -6.72 -8.53
CA VAL A 154 9.83 -6.50 -7.81
C VAL A 154 9.87 -5.16 -7.06
N LEU A 155 8.96 -4.22 -7.35
CA LEU A 155 8.83 -2.96 -6.60
C LEU A 155 8.19 -3.15 -5.21
N ASP A 156 7.55 -4.30 -4.95
CA ASP A 156 7.11 -4.72 -3.62
C ASP A 156 8.23 -5.52 -2.91
N ALA A 157 9.45 -5.01 -3.01
CA ALA A 157 10.65 -5.64 -2.46
C ALA A 157 11.63 -4.61 -1.88
N VAL A 158 12.57 -5.12 -1.09
CA VAL A 158 13.68 -4.35 -0.51
C VAL A 158 14.98 -5.01 -0.96
N GLU A 159 15.84 -4.29 -1.64
CA GLU A 159 17.22 -4.73 -1.84
C GLU A 159 17.93 -4.74 -0.48
N PHE A 160 18.49 -5.89 -0.12
CA PHE A 160 19.36 -6.03 1.03
C PHE A 160 20.79 -6.21 0.54
N ARG A 161 21.72 -5.41 1.04
CA ARG A 161 23.16 -5.57 0.80
C ARG A 161 23.91 -5.57 2.12
N PHE A 162 24.88 -6.47 2.24
CA PHE A 162 25.89 -6.47 3.27
C PHE A 162 27.26 -6.32 2.60
N GLU A 163 27.94 -5.22 2.86
CA GLU A 163 29.25 -4.90 2.30
C GLU A 163 29.99 -3.99 3.28
N ASP A 164 31.31 -4.19 3.42
CA ASP A 164 32.20 -3.37 4.24
C ASP A 164 31.71 -3.17 5.69
N GLY A 165 31.09 -4.20 6.27
CA GLY A 165 30.57 -4.18 7.65
C GLY A 165 29.28 -3.36 7.85
N ALA A 166 28.58 -3.00 6.77
CA ALA A 166 27.30 -2.29 6.84
C ALA A 166 26.18 -3.07 6.16
N VAL A 167 24.98 -2.97 6.72
CA VAL A 167 23.73 -3.43 6.08
C VAL A 167 23.09 -2.23 5.39
N THR A 168 22.93 -2.27 4.08
CA THR A 168 22.18 -1.28 3.31
C THR A 168 20.88 -1.88 2.81
N LEU A 169 19.78 -1.19 3.09
CA LEU A 169 18.45 -1.52 2.62
C LEU A 169 18.01 -0.47 1.61
N THR A 170 17.50 -0.87 0.44
CA THR A 170 17.04 0.06 -0.58
C THR A 170 15.70 -0.37 -1.15
N SER A 171 14.78 0.60 -1.34
CA SER A 171 13.46 0.38 -1.94
C SER A 171 13.15 1.49 -2.94
N THR A 172 12.35 1.17 -3.95
CA THR A 172 11.87 2.16 -4.93
C THR A 172 10.45 1.84 -5.42
N ASP A 173 9.70 2.90 -5.73
CA ASP A 173 8.35 2.86 -6.31
C ASP A 173 8.32 3.55 -7.69
N ARG A 174 9.47 3.67 -8.35
CA ARG A 174 9.74 4.41 -9.61
C ARG A 174 9.79 5.93 -9.49
N TYR A 175 9.17 6.52 -8.48
CA TYR A 175 9.11 7.97 -8.29
C TYR A 175 10.04 8.45 -7.17
N ARG A 176 10.35 7.57 -6.22
CA ARG A 176 11.39 7.78 -5.23
C ARG A 176 12.22 6.53 -5.04
N ILE A 177 13.42 6.74 -4.50
CA ILE A 177 14.28 5.67 -4.01
C ILE A 177 14.74 6.06 -2.61
N SER A 178 14.55 5.16 -1.65
CA SER A 178 14.97 5.35 -0.27
C SER A 178 15.99 4.29 0.09
N SER A 179 17.11 4.72 0.66
CA SER A 179 18.20 3.85 1.10
C SER A 179 18.56 4.15 2.55
N ARG A 180 18.66 3.10 3.36
CA ARG A 180 19.09 3.17 4.75
C ARG A 180 20.30 2.28 4.99
N SER A 181 21.40 2.86 5.46
CA SER A 181 22.59 2.12 5.86
C SER A 181 22.68 1.98 7.38
N LEU A 182 23.10 0.81 7.84
CA LEU A 182 23.30 0.47 9.24
C LEU A 182 24.73 -0.07 9.42
N PRO A 183 25.66 0.70 9.99
CA PRO A 183 26.98 0.19 10.33
C PRO A 183 26.84 -0.88 11.41
N THR A 184 27.48 -2.03 11.21
CA THR A 184 27.36 -3.18 12.13
C THR A 184 28.60 -3.41 12.99
N GLY A 185 29.60 -2.53 12.87
CA GLY A 185 30.82 -2.54 13.68
C GLY A 185 32.06 -2.72 12.81
N GLU A 186 32.66 -3.90 12.88
CA GLU A 186 33.93 -4.19 12.20
C GLU A 186 33.74 -4.40 10.68
N PRO A 187 34.67 -3.89 9.86
CA PRO A 187 34.70 -4.20 8.44
C PRO A 187 34.77 -5.70 8.22
N SER A 188 33.97 -6.21 7.28
CA SER A 188 33.96 -7.61 6.87
C SER A 188 34.27 -7.71 5.39
N ASP A 189 35.13 -8.66 5.02
CA ASP A 189 35.39 -9.01 3.62
C ASP A 189 34.20 -9.77 2.98
N THR A 190 33.22 -10.18 3.80
CA THR A 190 32.02 -10.85 3.31
C THR A 190 31.12 -9.84 2.60
N ARG A 191 30.78 -10.14 1.35
CA ARG A 191 29.82 -9.38 0.55
C ARG A 191 28.64 -10.26 0.20
N TRP A 192 27.44 -9.72 0.39
CA TRP A 192 26.22 -10.43 0.07
C TRP A 192 25.12 -9.46 -0.35
N SER A 193 24.32 -9.82 -1.34
CA SER A 193 23.14 -9.05 -1.74
C SER A 193 21.98 -9.95 -2.16
N GLY A 194 20.76 -9.45 -2.00
CA GLY A 194 19.55 -10.14 -2.41
C GLY A 194 18.31 -9.25 -2.39
N THR A 195 17.31 -9.61 -3.20
CA THR A 195 16.01 -8.92 -3.23
C THR A 195 15.05 -9.59 -2.25
N LEU A 196 14.68 -8.89 -1.17
CA LEU A 196 13.82 -9.39 -0.11
C LEU A 196 12.34 -9.06 -0.34
N CYS A 197 11.44 -10.01 -0.10
CA CYS A 197 10.00 -9.77 -0.16
C CYS A 197 9.56 -8.76 0.91
N ALA A 198 9.02 -7.61 0.48
CA ALA A 198 8.59 -6.56 1.40
C ALA A 198 7.40 -6.99 2.28
N GLY A 199 6.55 -7.90 1.80
CA GLY A 199 5.45 -8.48 2.58
C GLY A 199 5.94 -9.18 3.84
N ASP A 200 6.92 -10.08 3.70
CA ASP A 200 7.47 -10.85 4.83
C ASP A 200 8.16 -9.92 5.85
N LEU A 201 8.83 -8.86 5.37
CA LEU A 201 9.42 -7.83 6.24
C LEU A 201 8.36 -7.07 7.04
N ARG A 202 7.28 -6.61 6.37
CA ARG A 202 6.17 -5.92 7.03
C ARG A 202 5.54 -6.77 8.13
N ASP A 203 5.33 -8.06 7.84
CA ASP A 203 4.64 -8.97 8.76
C ASP A 203 5.38 -9.17 10.08
N GLY A 204 6.73 -9.09 10.10
CA GLY A 204 7.49 -9.25 11.33
C GLY A 204 8.31 -8.06 11.82
N LEU A 205 8.04 -6.86 11.29
CA LEU A 205 8.53 -5.59 11.88
C LEU A 205 8.26 -5.53 13.40
N SER A 206 7.08 -5.97 13.81
CA SER A 206 6.60 -5.96 15.20
C SER A 206 7.46 -6.84 16.12
N ASP A 207 7.92 -7.99 15.63
CA ASP A 207 8.78 -8.91 16.37
C ASP A 207 10.24 -8.45 16.38
N LEU A 208 10.74 -7.95 15.25
CA LEU A 208 12.06 -7.32 15.14
C LEU A 208 12.17 -6.15 16.13
N ALA A 209 11.16 -5.28 16.19
CA ALA A 209 11.16 -4.09 17.03
C ALA A 209 11.16 -4.41 18.54
N ARG A 210 10.72 -5.61 18.94
CA ARG A 210 10.74 -6.09 20.33
C ARG A 210 11.93 -7.00 20.64
N GLY A 211 12.72 -7.35 19.63
CA GLY A 211 13.92 -8.19 19.76
C GLY A 211 15.08 -7.44 20.39
N GLY A 212 16.02 -8.18 21.00
CA GLY A 212 17.30 -7.63 21.46
C GLY A 212 18.28 -7.49 20.31
N ALA A 213 19.29 -8.36 20.29
CA ALA A 213 20.14 -8.56 19.12
C ALA A 213 19.47 -9.52 18.13
N VAL A 214 19.54 -9.20 16.84
CA VAL A 214 19.03 -10.00 15.73
C VAL A 214 20.23 -10.46 14.91
N GLY A 215 20.39 -11.77 14.75
CA GLY A 215 21.39 -12.33 13.84
C GLY A 215 20.83 -12.34 12.42
N ILE A 216 21.57 -11.84 11.44
CA ILE A 216 21.15 -11.87 10.03
C ILE A 216 21.94 -12.95 9.31
N GLU A 217 21.23 -13.95 8.80
CA GLU A 217 21.84 -15.06 8.09
C GLU A 217 21.30 -15.16 6.66
N ALA A 218 22.21 -15.20 5.69
CA ALA A 218 21.87 -15.38 4.30
C ALA A 218 21.76 -16.86 3.95
N GLY A 219 20.62 -17.25 3.39
CA GLY A 219 20.43 -18.52 2.69
C GLY A 219 20.32 -18.32 1.17
N THR A 220 20.07 -19.39 0.44
CA THR A 220 19.86 -19.38 -1.02
C THR A 220 18.45 -18.96 -1.42
N ARG A 221 17.45 -19.19 -0.57
CA ARG A 221 16.02 -18.90 -0.84
C ARG A 221 15.40 -17.86 0.10
N ALA A 222 16.07 -17.55 1.20
CA ALA A 222 15.57 -16.63 2.22
C ALA A 222 16.72 -16.04 3.03
N VAL A 223 16.49 -14.87 3.62
CA VAL A 223 17.28 -14.35 4.73
C VAL A 223 16.57 -14.68 6.03
N ARG A 224 17.31 -15.24 6.97
CA ARG A 224 16.84 -15.55 8.32
C ARG A 224 17.29 -14.45 9.28
N PHE A 225 16.33 -13.88 9.99
CA PHE A 225 16.56 -12.97 11.11
C PHE A 225 16.34 -13.75 12.40
N ARG A 226 17.44 -14.16 13.02
CA ARG A 226 17.45 -14.96 14.22
C ARG A 226 17.10 -14.10 15.44
N LEU A 227 15.99 -14.42 16.09
CA LEU A 227 15.45 -13.70 17.24
C LEU A 227 15.73 -14.46 18.54
N THR A 228 15.99 -13.73 19.62
CA THR A 228 16.16 -14.34 20.94
C THR A 228 14.81 -14.46 21.64
N GLY A 229 14.39 -15.68 21.98
CA GLY A 229 13.15 -15.94 22.73
C GLY A 229 11.86 -15.78 21.91
N ARG A 230 11.97 -15.76 20.58
CA ARG A 230 10.86 -15.72 19.61
C ARG A 230 11.19 -16.64 18.45
N ASP A 231 10.20 -16.96 17.63
CA ASP A 231 10.45 -17.65 16.36
C ASP A 231 11.26 -16.76 15.42
N ASP A 232 12.17 -17.36 14.68
CA ASP A 232 12.99 -16.62 13.72
C ASP A 232 12.12 -16.12 12.56
N LEU A 233 12.45 -14.93 12.09
CA LEU A 233 11.79 -14.39 10.91
C LEU A 233 12.51 -14.84 9.65
N TRP A 234 11.76 -15.41 8.72
CA TRP A 234 12.24 -15.79 7.41
C TRP A 234 11.68 -14.83 6.37
N CYS A 235 12.56 -14.14 5.66
CA CYS A 235 12.18 -13.27 4.57
C CYS A 235 12.60 -13.90 3.25
N ARG A 236 11.62 -14.17 2.38
CA ARG A 236 11.88 -14.82 1.09
C ARG A 236 12.74 -13.94 0.18
N LEU A 237 13.65 -14.58 -0.53
CA LEU A 237 14.36 -13.99 -1.66
C LEU A 237 13.47 -14.08 -2.90
N LEU A 238 13.38 -12.98 -3.64
CA LEU A 238 12.75 -12.93 -4.95
C LEU A 238 13.80 -13.26 -6.01
N ASP A 239 13.38 -14.00 -7.04
CA ASP A 239 14.25 -14.37 -8.15
C ASP A 239 14.54 -13.17 -9.08
N ASP A 240 13.61 -12.20 -9.14
CA ASP A 240 13.78 -10.99 -9.94
C ASP A 240 14.86 -10.08 -9.32
N PRO A 241 15.85 -9.62 -10.13
CA PRO A 241 16.86 -8.70 -9.64
C PRO A 241 16.23 -7.35 -9.32
N PHE A 242 16.64 -6.75 -8.20
CA PHE A 242 16.23 -5.39 -7.87
C PHE A 242 16.71 -4.40 -8.95
N PRO A 243 15.93 -3.35 -9.27
CA PRO A 243 16.33 -2.37 -10.28
C PRO A 243 17.73 -1.77 -10.02
N CYS A 244 18.58 -1.77 -11.05
CA CYS A 244 19.93 -1.21 -10.97
C CYS A 244 19.86 0.32 -10.87
N HIS A 245 19.94 0.82 -9.63
CA HIS A 245 19.81 2.23 -9.32
C HIS A 245 21.16 2.94 -9.16
N HIS A 246 22.24 2.23 -8.84
CA HIS A 246 23.56 2.81 -8.64
C HIS A 246 24.03 3.61 -9.86
N ALA A 247 23.88 3.06 -11.07
CA ALA A 247 24.24 3.77 -12.30
C ALA A 247 23.47 5.08 -12.50
N MET A 248 22.19 5.13 -12.10
CA MET A 248 21.40 6.36 -12.13
C MET A 248 21.93 7.37 -11.12
N VAL A 249 22.21 6.94 -9.89
CA VAL A 249 22.72 7.82 -8.82
C VAL A 249 24.10 8.37 -9.17
N ASP A 250 25.00 7.53 -9.67
CA ASP A 250 26.38 7.89 -10.05
C ASP A 250 26.42 8.86 -11.24
N ALA A 251 25.40 8.81 -12.11
CA ALA A 251 25.28 9.70 -13.25
C ALA A 251 24.73 11.10 -12.90
N LEU A 252 24.28 11.32 -11.65
CA LEU A 252 23.71 12.61 -11.27
C LEU A 252 24.78 13.71 -11.21
N PRO A 253 24.46 14.92 -11.69
CA PRO A 253 25.35 16.06 -11.54
C PRO A 253 25.51 16.45 -10.05
N PRO A 254 26.54 17.24 -9.72
CA PRO A 254 26.73 17.75 -8.38
C PRO A 254 25.54 18.61 -7.92
N VAL A 255 25.34 18.66 -6.60
CA VAL A 255 24.33 19.52 -5.96
C VAL A 255 24.67 20.99 -6.23
N THR A 256 23.67 21.74 -6.68
CA THR A 256 23.78 23.18 -6.99
C THR A 256 23.15 24.04 -5.90
N THR A 257 22.06 23.57 -5.29
CA THR A 257 21.36 24.25 -4.20
C THR A 257 21.17 23.29 -3.03
N ARG A 258 21.61 23.71 -1.84
CA ARG A 258 21.41 23.00 -0.57
C ARG A 258 20.57 23.85 0.36
N ALA A 259 19.52 23.28 0.93
CA ALA A 259 18.70 23.94 1.93
C ALA A 259 18.63 23.12 3.23
N SER A 260 18.73 23.78 4.39
CA SER A 260 18.33 23.24 5.69
C SER A 260 17.02 23.88 6.12
N VAL A 261 16.02 23.08 6.46
CA VAL A 261 14.70 23.56 6.87
C VAL A 261 14.09 22.67 7.96
N ALA A 262 13.32 23.26 8.86
CA ALA A 262 12.63 22.54 9.93
C ALA A 262 11.66 21.49 9.38
N THR A 263 11.88 20.23 9.77
CA THR A 263 11.08 19.07 9.33
C THR A 263 9.60 19.23 9.67
N SER A 264 9.30 19.74 10.87
CA SER A 264 7.93 19.93 11.35
C SER A 264 7.14 20.92 10.50
N GLY A 265 7.78 22.00 10.01
CA GLY A 265 7.13 22.98 9.17
C GLY A 265 6.74 22.42 7.80
N VAL A 266 7.64 21.64 7.19
CA VAL A 266 7.37 20.99 5.90
C VAL A 266 6.26 19.95 6.07
N LEU A 267 6.33 19.10 7.11
CA LEU A 267 5.28 18.11 7.38
C LEU A 267 3.93 18.75 7.63
N GLN A 268 3.86 19.76 8.50
CA GLN A 268 2.60 20.44 8.81
C GLN A 268 1.94 21.02 7.54
N TYR A 269 2.73 21.55 6.61
CA TYR A 269 2.21 22.02 5.33
C TYR A 269 1.65 20.86 4.50
N LEU A 270 2.42 19.79 4.32
CA LEU A 270 2.01 18.64 3.51
C LEU A 270 0.78 17.91 4.08
N GLU A 271 0.62 17.85 5.41
CA GLU A 271 -0.57 17.30 6.08
C GLU A 271 -1.84 18.11 5.78
N GLY A 272 -1.70 19.42 5.59
CA GLY A 272 -2.79 20.33 5.26
C GLY A 272 -2.97 20.58 3.77
N CYS A 273 -2.10 20.04 2.91
CA CYS A 273 -2.12 20.24 1.47
C CYS A 273 -3.39 19.62 0.87
N VAL A 274 -4.15 20.44 0.14
CA VAL A 274 -5.44 20.03 -0.46
C VAL A 274 -5.24 19.45 -1.86
N ASP A 275 -4.25 19.97 -2.59
CA ASP A 275 -3.87 19.48 -3.92
C ASP A 275 -3.04 18.20 -3.81
N GLU A 276 -3.05 17.39 -4.86
CA GLU A 276 -2.16 16.24 -5.01
C GLU A 276 -0.71 16.68 -5.26
N ARG A 277 -0.49 17.94 -5.66
CA ARG A 277 0.82 18.51 -5.95
C ARG A 277 1.19 19.68 -5.07
N VAL A 278 2.46 19.72 -4.71
CA VAL A 278 3.06 20.81 -3.93
C VAL A 278 4.22 21.44 -4.69
N HIS A 279 4.29 22.77 -4.61
CA HIS A 279 5.34 23.61 -5.14
C HIS A 279 6.30 24.03 -4.02
N LEU A 280 7.59 23.87 -4.29
CA LEU A 280 8.71 24.28 -3.45
C LEU A 280 9.52 25.34 -4.20
N ASP A 281 9.53 26.57 -3.69
CA ASP A 281 10.40 27.65 -4.16
C ASP A 281 11.52 27.89 -3.14
N PHE A 282 12.75 27.58 -3.57
CA PHE A 282 13.97 27.74 -2.79
C PHE A 282 14.52 29.15 -3.04
N THR A 283 14.22 30.08 -2.13
CA THR A 283 14.72 31.45 -2.20
C THR A 283 16.12 31.57 -1.60
N SER A 284 16.64 32.79 -1.40
CA SER A 284 17.93 33.00 -0.72
C SER A 284 17.89 32.78 0.79
N THR A 285 16.72 32.83 1.43
CA THR A 285 16.60 32.79 2.91
C THR A 285 15.41 31.96 3.43
N ALA A 286 14.61 31.41 2.54
CA ALA A 286 13.38 30.71 2.92
C ALA A 286 12.99 29.66 1.88
N LEU A 287 12.37 28.59 2.36
CA LEU A 287 11.63 27.64 1.53
C LEU A 287 10.16 28.07 1.51
N VAL A 288 9.66 28.38 0.33
CA VAL A 288 8.30 28.81 0.10
C VAL A 288 7.49 27.62 -0.41
N LEU A 289 6.44 27.24 0.31
CA LEU A 289 5.55 26.14 0.01
C LEU A 289 4.19 26.67 -0.43
N SER A 290 3.70 26.15 -1.55
CA SER A 290 2.37 26.48 -2.07
C SER A 290 1.78 25.29 -2.80
N ASP A 291 0.47 25.28 -3.00
CA ASP A 291 -0.23 24.35 -3.88
C ASP A 291 -1.26 25.12 -4.73
N ALA A 292 -1.68 24.55 -5.86
CA ALA A 292 -2.50 25.29 -6.83
C ALA A 292 -3.93 25.57 -6.33
N ALA A 293 -4.42 24.82 -5.36
CA ALA A 293 -5.76 24.95 -4.80
C ALA A 293 -5.83 25.95 -3.62
N SER A 294 -4.70 26.19 -2.94
CA SER A 294 -4.60 27.09 -1.81
C SER A 294 -4.41 28.55 -2.24
N VAL A 295 -5.09 29.48 -1.54
CA VAL A 295 -4.88 30.93 -1.72
C VAL A 295 -3.68 31.42 -0.89
N GLY A 296 -3.16 30.58 0.01
CA GLY A 296 -2.12 30.94 0.99
C GLY A 296 -0.80 30.24 0.72
N VAL A 297 0.28 31.01 0.71
CA VAL A 297 1.65 30.52 0.65
C VAL A 297 2.19 30.38 2.07
N THR A 298 2.90 29.28 2.36
CA THR A 298 3.62 29.10 3.63
C THR A 298 5.10 29.37 3.41
N THR A 299 5.67 30.28 4.18
CA THR A 299 7.11 30.59 4.13
C THR A 299 7.80 30.03 5.35
N LEU A 300 8.74 29.10 5.13
CA LEU A 300 9.56 28.50 6.18
C LEU A 300 10.97 29.09 6.13
N PRO A 301 11.50 29.61 7.26
CA PRO A 301 12.91 30.00 7.34
C PRO A 301 13.80 28.80 6.98
N ALA A 302 14.81 29.03 6.13
CA ALA A 302 15.73 27.99 5.69
C ALA A 302 17.12 28.57 5.46
N ASP A 303 18.16 27.80 5.78
CA ASP A 303 19.54 28.13 5.39
C ASP A 303 19.81 27.57 4.00
N ILE A 304 19.86 28.44 2.98
CA ILE A 304 19.94 28.05 1.56
C ILE A 304 21.24 28.55 0.94
N HIS A 305 22.00 27.62 0.37
CA HIS A 305 23.25 27.87 -0.35
C HIS A 305 23.10 27.38 -1.79
N GLY A 306 23.04 28.31 -2.74
CA GLY A 306 22.90 28.01 -4.17
C GLY A 306 22.00 29.00 -4.90
N PRO A 307 21.81 28.84 -6.22
CA PRO A 307 20.86 29.64 -6.97
C PRO A 307 19.41 29.32 -6.56
N PRO A 308 18.48 30.28 -6.72
CA PRO A 308 17.06 30.00 -6.56
C PRO A 308 16.59 28.93 -7.54
N VAL A 309 15.67 28.08 -7.09
CA VAL A 309 15.12 26.99 -7.89
C VAL A 309 13.70 26.70 -7.45
N GLU A 310 12.83 26.44 -8.43
CA GLU A 310 11.43 26.09 -8.23
C GLU A 310 11.21 24.64 -8.65
N MET A 311 10.48 23.87 -7.85
CA MET A 311 10.23 22.45 -8.09
C MET A 311 8.80 22.08 -7.70
N TRP A 312 8.23 21.10 -8.41
CA TRP A 312 6.92 20.55 -8.11
C TRP A 312 7.04 19.06 -7.78
N PHE A 313 6.24 18.58 -6.82
CA PHE A 313 6.22 17.18 -6.42
C PHE A 313 4.78 16.70 -6.22
N GLU A 314 4.53 15.42 -6.50
CA GLU A 314 3.33 14.75 -5.98
C GLU A 314 3.47 14.60 -4.46
N VAL A 315 2.44 14.98 -3.71
CA VAL A 315 2.38 14.86 -2.25
C VAL A 315 2.53 13.39 -1.84
N SER A 316 1.94 12.46 -2.60
CA SER A 316 2.09 11.01 -2.38
C SER A 316 3.54 10.52 -2.48
N THR A 317 4.41 11.25 -3.19
CA THR A 317 5.85 10.97 -3.30
C THR A 317 6.64 11.71 -2.22
N LEU A 318 6.38 13.00 -2.01
CA LEU A 318 7.17 13.85 -1.11
C LEU A 318 6.82 13.60 0.36
N PHE A 319 5.54 13.49 0.72
CA PHE A 319 5.10 13.37 2.11
C PHE A 319 5.70 12.14 2.81
N PRO A 320 5.66 10.91 2.25
CA PRO A 320 6.27 9.76 2.92
C PRO A 320 7.80 9.89 3.02
N ALA A 321 8.46 10.52 2.05
CA ALA A 321 9.91 10.74 2.08
C ALA A 321 10.33 11.68 3.23
N VAL A 322 9.55 12.72 3.48
CA VAL A 322 9.76 13.63 4.61
C VAL A 322 9.34 12.95 5.93
N GLY A 323 8.21 12.26 5.95
CA GLY A 323 7.62 11.67 7.17
C GLY A 323 8.46 10.60 7.84
N VAL A 324 9.37 9.94 7.10
CA VAL A 324 10.31 8.95 7.66
C VAL A 324 11.69 9.51 7.99
N SER A 325 11.95 10.78 7.63
CA SER A 325 13.22 11.45 7.94
C SER A 325 13.35 11.65 9.45
N ILE A 326 14.54 11.36 9.98
CA ILE A 326 14.83 11.49 11.42
C ILE A 326 15.28 12.93 11.70
N GLY A 327 15.06 13.44 12.90
CA GLY A 327 15.69 14.69 13.35
C GLY A 327 14.82 15.93 13.15
N ALA A 328 15.33 17.07 13.62
CA ALA A 328 14.58 18.33 13.61
C ALA A 328 14.67 19.04 12.26
N GLU A 329 15.77 18.86 11.53
CA GLU A 329 16.09 19.58 10.30
C GLU A 329 16.26 18.63 9.11
N LEU A 330 15.66 18.99 7.98
CA LEU A 330 15.84 18.35 6.68
C LEU A 330 16.95 19.05 5.91
N LEU A 331 17.86 18.26 5.34
CA LEU A 331 18.77 18.69 4.30
C LEU A 331 18.18 18.32 2.94
N LEU A 332 17.90 19.34 2.12
CA LEU A 332 17.38 19.22 0.77
C LEU A 332 18.49 19.59 -0.22
N ASP A 333 18.93 18.62 -0.99
CA ASP A 333 19.98 18.76 -2.01
C ASP A 333 19.35 18.74 -3.40
N VAL A 334 19.40 19.88 -4.09
CA VAL A 334 18.84 20.10 -5.43
C VAL A 334 19.96 20.23 -6.46
N ARG A 335 19.73 19.66 -7.65
CA ARG A 335 20.69 19.65 -8.77
C ARG A 335 20.19 20.48 -9.94
N ALA A 336 18.94 20.28 -10.32
CA ALA A 336 18.17 21.04 -11.30
C ALA A 336 16.68 20.81 -11.03
N ALA A 337 15.81 21.67 -11.60
CA ALA A 337 14.36 21.61 -11.38
C ALA A 337 13.70 20.33 -11.90
N ASP A 338 14.31 19.66 -12.88
CA ASP A 338 13.83 18.43 -13.52
C ASP A 338 14.59 17.17 -13.07
N LEU A 339 15.53 17.31 -12.14
CA LEU A 339 16.32 16.20 -11.59
C LEU A 339 15.86 15.86 -10.16
N PRO A 340 16.08 14.60 -9.72
CA PRO A 340 15.69 14.19 -8.38
C PRO A 340 16.34 15.06 -7.30
N MET A 341 15.52 15.48 -6.35
CA MET A 341 15.95 16.12 -5.11
C MET A 341 16.31 15.04 -4.10
N THR A 342 17.43 15.21 -3.39
CA THR A 342 17.85 14.32 -2.31
C THR A 342 17.42 14.91 -0.97
N ILE A 343 16.71 14.12 -0.17
CA ILE A 343 16.25 14.45 1.18
C ILE A 343 17.05 13.61 2.17
N ARG A 344 17.64 14.27 3.17
CA ARG A 344 18.39 13.63 4.26
C ARG A 344 18.06 14.32 5.58
N SER A 345 18.26 13.62 6.68
CA SER A 345 18.31 14.24 8.00
C SER A 345 19.64 14.98 8.18
N ALA A 346 19.60 16.16 8.81
CA ALA A 346 20.82 16.83 9.27
C ALA A 346 21.52 16.05 10.40
N ASP A 347 20.74 15.35 11.24
CA ASP A 347 21.21 14.65 12.44
C ASP A 347 21.63 13.19 12.15
N GLY A 348 21.30 12.66 10.97
CA GLY A 348 21.57 11.27 10.60
C GLY A 348 21.50 11.01 9.10
N GLY A 349 22.64 11.14 8.41
CA GLY A 349 22.77 10.94 6.96
C GLY A 349 22.64 9.49 6.47
N ASP A 350 22.43 8.54 7.38
CA ASP A 350 22.30 7.11 7.07
C ASP A 350 21.03 6.78 6.29
N LEU A 351 19.99 7.62 6.37
CA LEU A 351 18.80 7.55 5.52
C LEU A 351 18.90 8.63 4.44
N THR A 352 18.83 8.20 3.20
CA THR A 352 18.76 9.08 2.05
C THR A 352 17.55 8.70 1.20
N THR A 353 16.69 9.67 0.91
CA THR A 353 15.57 9.48 -0.02
C THR A 353 15.69 10.45 -1.17
N MET A 354 15.70 9.94 -2.40
CA MET A 354 15.62 10.77 -3.59
C MET A 354 14.20 10.76 -4.12
N VAL A 355 13.67 11.94 -4.45
CA VAL A 355 12.30 12.12 -4.95
C VAL A 355 12.34 12.77 -6.32
N MET A 356 11.61 12.20 -7.28
CA MET A 356 11.48 12.76 -8.62
C MET A 356 10.50 13.94 -8.62
N PRO A 357 10.88 15.11 -9.18
CA PRO A 357 9.93 16.18 -9.40
C PRO A 357 8.93 15.80 -10.50
N VAL A 358 7.77 16.45 -10.47
CA VAL A 358 6.82 16.46 -11.58
C VAL A 358 6.94 17.76 -12.37
N ARG A 359 6.46 17.72 -13.61
CA ARG A 359 6.40 18.93 -14.43
C ARG A 359 5.45 19.94 -13.79
N HIS A 360 5.81 21.22 -13.90
CA HIS A 360 4.93 22.32 -13.55
C HIS A 360 3.55 22.08 -14.18
N PRO A 361 2.44 22.24 -13.43
CA PRO A 361 1.11 22.22 -14.01
C PRO A 361 0.97 23.45 -14.91
N THR A 362 1.29 23.33 -16.20
CA THR A 362 0.86 24.33 -17.18
C THR A 362 -0.66 24.34 -17.13
N ALA A 363 -1.26 25.52 -16.86
CA ALA A 363 -2.67 25.73 -17.13
C ALA A 363 -2.94 25.22 -18.54
N SER A 364 -3.87 24.27 -18.67
CA SER A 364 -4.39 23.83 -19.95
C SER A 364 -4.95 25.06 -20.67
N ILE A 365 -4.13 25.65 -21.55
CA ILE A 365 -4.62 26.58 -22.56
C ILE A 365 -5.39 25.70 -23.53
N ASP A 366 -6.69 25.64 -23.30
CA ASP A 366 -7.66 25.22 -24.29
C ASP A 366 -7.47 26.13 -25.51
N HIS A 367 -6.65 25.69 -26.46
CA HIS A 367 -6.68 26.24 -27.81
C HIS A 367 -8.01 25.77 -28.43
N GLN A 368 -9.09 26.50 -28.10
CA GLN A 368 -10.18 26.67 -29.04
C GLN A 368 -9.61 27.42 -30.25
N ASP A 369 -9.05 26.68 -31.20
CA ASP A 369 -8.83 27.18 -32.55
C ASP A 369 -10.20 27.38 -33.21
N GLY A 370 -10.75 28.57 -32.98
CA GLY A 370 -11.77 29.17 -33.81
C GLY A 370 -11.14 29.75 -35.07
N GLY A 371 -11.39 29.08 -36.20
CA GLY A 371 -11.64 29.73 -37.49
C GLY A 371 -10.46 29.96 -38.43
N ARG A 372 -10.42 29.23 -39.54
CA ARG A 372 -11.08 29.64 -40.80
C ARG A 372 -11.14 28.52 -41.83
#